data_AF-A0A0F8C523-F1
#
_entry.id   AF-A0A0F8C523-F1
#
_cell.length_a   1.000
_cell.length_b   1.000
_cell.length_c   1.000
_cell.angle_alpha   90.00
_cell.angle_beta   90.00
_cell.angle_gamma   90.00
#
_symmetry.space_group_name_H-M   'P 1'
#
loop_
_entity.id
_entity.type
_entity.pdbx_description
1 polymer ?
#
loop_
_entity_poly.entity_id
_entity_poly.type
_entity_poly.pdbx_seq_one_letter_code
_entity_poly.pdbx_strand_id
1 'polypeptide(L)'
;MLKTRLRDFLLTNDDWLFAVSDYFRNDGIRSTLRYVPDENGERELNGKRYKKYDFGPAFEFMTQNRPEWVQDVHVVPESEVKQVLRPSDCIPELVNSDSRVRAIVKVLDMAGIPRTSMGVTGSMLAGLQNESSDVDFVVYGPMWFRARDAITAAKKQEGPIEEIDEDMWQRIYRKRIPEISFDEFMLHESRKGNRGMVEGTYFDLLFVREWDQIKEPLQRGKDTVKMKIEAEVKNADFAFDSPSFYKVEHDEIDHVLSYTHTYAGQALPGEIIEARGVVEEFGDMKRLVVGTSREPKGEWIRSLTWLEKCGYI
;
A
#
# COMPACT_ATOMS: atom_id res chain seq x y z
N MET A 1 -11.80 20.36 -10.53
CA MET A 1 -10.76 19.85 -9.62
C MET A 1 -10.73 18.33 -9.75
N LEU A 2 -9.57 17.76 -10.08
CA LEU A 2 -9.43 16.33 -10.32
C LEU A 2 -9.57 15.53 -9.02
N LYS A 3 -10.46 14.54 -9.00
CA LYS A 3 -10.64 13.65 -7.86
C LYS A 3 -9.72 12.44 -7.99
N THR A 4 -8.79 12.30 -7.05
CA THR A 4 -7.77 11.25 -6.98
C THR A 4 -7.74 10.65 -5.57
N ARG A 5 -7.33 9.38 -5.47
CA ARG A 5 -7.04 8.70 -4.20
C ARG A 5 -5.85 7.77 -4.36
N LEU A 6 -5.38 7.18 -3.25
CA LEU A 6 -4.29 6.21 -3.30
C LEU A 6 -4.52 5.13 -4.37
N ARG A 7 -3.42 4.70 -4.99
CA ARG A 7 -3.39 3.67 -6.05
C ARG A 7 -3.97 4.11 -7.40
N ASP A 8 -4.52 5.32 -7.53
CA ASP A 8 -4.69 5.95 -8.83
C ASP A 8 -3.32 6.28 -9.45
N PHE A 9 -3.30 6.37 -10.78
CA PHE A 9 -2.14 6.86 -11.53
C PHE A 9 -2.50 8.17 -12.25
N LEU A 10 -1.50 9.03 -12.41
CA LEU A 10 -1.60 10.24 -13.23
C LEU A 10 -0.75 10.04 -14.47
N LEU A 11 -1.33 10.23 -15.65
CA LEU A 11 -0.60 10.43 -16.88
C LEU A 11 -0.50 11.94 -17.12
N THR A 12 0.73 12.45 -17.27
CA THR A 12 0.99 13.87 -17.51
C THR A 12 0.99 14.21 -19.01
N ASN A 13 1.03 15.50 -19.34
CA ASN A 13 1.18 15.98 -20.72
C ASN A 13 2.48 15.51 -21.40
N ASP A 14 3.54 15.27 -20.62
CA ASP A 14 4.82 14.72 -21.08
C ASP A 14 4.83 13.17 -21.14
N ASP A 15 3.66 12.55 -20.99
CA ASP A 15 3.46 11.11 -20.87
C ASP A 15 4.24 10.45 -19.70
N TRP A 16 4.56 11.19 -18.64
CA TRP A 16 5.09 10.60 -17.40
C TRP A 16 3.96 10.05 -16.55
N LEU A 17 4.21 8.90 -15.92
CA LEU A 17 3.25 8.23 -15.06
C LEU A 17 3.66 8.35 -13.60
N PHE A 18 2.74 8.85 -12.78
CA PHE A 18 2.89 8.99 -11.34
C PHE A 18 1.88 8.14 -10.59
N ALA A 19 2.29 7.47 -9.51
CA ALA A 19 1.39 6.81 -8.58
C ALA A 19 0.94 7.78 -7.50
N VAL A 20 -0.37 7.98 -7.33
CA VAL A 20 -0.94 8.86 -6.30
C VAL A 20 -0.60 8.30 -4.91
N SER A 21 -0.03 9.15 -4.07
CA SER A 21 0.58 8.79 -2.78
C SER A 21 -0.15 9.40 -1.57
N ASP A 22 -1.19 10.20 -1.81
CA ASP A 22 -1.99 10.83 -0.77
C ASP A 22 -3.47 10.92 -1.20
N TYR A 23 -4.37 11.00 -0.23
CA TYR A 23 -5.78 11.30 -0.47
C TYR A 23 -6.05 12.80 -0.64
N PHE A 24 -5.15 13.65 -0.13
CA PHE A 24 -5.35 15.09 -0.05
C PHE A 24 -4.36 15.86 -0.91
N ARG A 25 -4.82 17.02 -1.38
CA ARG A 25 -4.13 17.89 -2.35
C ARG A 25 -4.21 19.34 -1.89
N ASN A 26 -3.14 19.85 -1.27
CA ASN A 26 -3.08 21.28 -0.92
C ASN A 26 -2.55 22.10 -2.11
N ASP A 27 -1.37 21.73 -2.64
CA ASP A 27 -0.66 22.50 -3.69
C ASP A 27 -0.53 21.74 -5.03
N GLY A 28 -1.36 20.72 -5.23
CA GLY A 28 -1.29 19.79 -6.35
C GLY A 28 -1.48 18.35 -5.90
N ILE A 29 -1.35 17.40 -6.83
CA ILE A 29 -1.58 15.99 -6.55
C ILE A 29 -0.27 15.35 -6.08
N ARG A 30 -0.25 14.99 -4.80
CA ARG A 30 0.86 14.30 -4.14
C ARG A 30 1.00 12.88 -4.69
N SER A 31 2.15 12.58 -5.27
CA SER A 31 2.40 11.36 -6.03
C SER A 31 3.89 11.00 -6.10
N THR A 32 4.21 9.85 -6.66
CA THR A 32 5.58 9.38 -6.88
C THR A 32 5.75 9.00 -8.34
N LEU A 33 6.83 9.46 -8.99
CA LEU A 33 7.11 9.13 -10.38
C LEU A 33 7.42 7.64 -10.51
N ARG A 34 6.82 6.98 -11.51
CA ARG A 34 6.97 5.53 -11.73
C ARG A 34 7.47 5.18 -13.11
N TYR A 35 7.06 5.90 -14.15
CA TYR A 35 7.48 5.61 -15.52
C TYR A 35 7.68 6.88 -16.33
N VAL A 36 8.74 6.90 -17.12
CA VAL A 36 9.08 8.00 -18.04
C VAL A 36 9.33 7.37 -19.42
N PRO A 37 8.85 7.98 -20.52
CA PRO A 37 9.21 7.55 -21.86
C PRO A 37 10.73 7.49 -22.06
N ASP A 38 11.22 6.37 -22.57
CA ASP A 38 12.65 6.15 -22.84
C ASP A 38 12.76 5.11 -23.96
N GLU A 39 13.46 5.43 -25.05
CA GLU A 39 13.66 4.51 -26.19
C GLU A 39 14.36 3.21 -25.77
N ASN A 40 15.17 3.25 -24.71
CA ASN A 40 15.85 2.09 -24.15
C ASN A 40 15.11 1.49 -22.95
N GLY A 41 13.88 1.95 -22.68
CA GLY A 41 13.06 1.49 -21.59
C GLY A 41 12.74 0.00 -21.65
N GLU A 42 12.62 -0.62 -20.48
CA GLU A 42 12.32 -2.03 -20.27
C GLU A 42 10.82 -2.34 -20.19
N ARG A 43 9.96 -1.31 -20.24
CA ARG A 43 8.51 -1.43 -20.33
C ARG A 43 8.03 -0.92 -21.67
N GLU A 44 6.94 -1.49 -22.19
CA GLU A 44 6.38 -1.11 -23.48
C GLU A 44 4.85 -1.02 -23.41
N LEU A 45 4.29 0.01 -24.03
CA LEU A 45 2.85 0.18 -24.22
C LEU A 45 2.62 0.72 -25.62
N ASN A 46 1.88 -0.02 -26.45
CA ASN A 46 1.52 0.37 -27.82
C ASN A 46 2.73 0.82 -28.66
N GLY A 47 3.87 0.11 -28.55
CA GLY A 47 5.11 0.41 -29.27
C GLY A 47 5.94 1.57 -28.69
N LYS A 48 5.48 2.25 -27.63
CA LYS A 48 6.25 3.26 -26.90
C LYS A 48 6.92 2.63 -25.68
N ARG A 49 8.22 2.87 -25.52
CA ARG A 49 9.02 2.35 -24.41
C ARG A 49 9.09 3.31 -23.24
N TYR A 50 9.18 2.74 -22.04
CA TYR A 50 9.22 3.44 -20.78
C TYR A 50 10.27 2.83 -19.85
N LYS A 51 11.00 3.69 -19.15
CA LYS A 51 11.88 3.31 -18.05
C LYS A 51 11.10 3.34 -16.74
N LYS A 52 11.19 2.27 -15.95
CA LYS A 52 10.62 2.24 -14.59
C LYS A 52 11.56 2.90 -13.59
N TYR A 53 10.98 3.67 -12.69
CA TYR A 53 11.71 4.34 -11.62
C TYR A 53 11.34 3.77 -10.25
N ASP A 54 12.38 3.43 -9.48
CA ASP A 54 12.28 3.23 -8.03
C ASP A 54 12.43 4.57 -7.29
N PHE A 55 12.06 4.60 -6.00
CA PHE A 55 11.91 5.85 -5.24
C PHE A 55 13.12 6.80 -5.31
N GLY A 56 14.34 6.33 -5.03
CA GLY A 56 15.55 7.18 -5.08
C GLY A 56 15.82 7.76 -6.47
N PRO A 57 16.00 6.92 -7.51
CA PRO A 57 16.18 7.39 -8.88
C PRO A 57 15.04 8.30 -9.39
N ALA A 58 13.82 8.10 -8.89
CA ALA A 58 12.67 8.95 -9.24
C ALA A 58 12.87 10.40 -8.76
N PHE A 59 13.32 10.59 -7.51
CA PHE A 59 13.62 11.91 -6.97
C PHE A 59 14.81 12.57 -7.66
N GLU A 60 15.86 11.80 -7.97
CA GLU A 60 17.02 12.31 -8.73
C GLU A 60 16.59 12.84 -10.10
N PHE A 61 15.78 12.06 -10.82
CA PHE A 61 15.23 12.47 -12.11
C PHE A 61 14.34 13.72 -11.99
N MET A 62 13.42 13.73 -11.03
CA MET A 62 12.51 14.87 -10.85
C MET A 62 13.24 16.15 -10.47
N THR A 63 14.27 16.07 -9.62
CA THR A 63 15.09 17.23 -9.24
C THR A 63 15.79 17.86 -10.45
N GLN A 64 16.15 17.05 -11.45
CA GLN A 64 16.80 17.52 -12.68
C GLN A 64 15.83 18.09 -13.71
N ASN A 65 14.60 17.56 -13.80
CA ASN A 65 13.69 17.83 -14.93
C ASN A 65 12.47 18.70 -14.55
N ARG A 66 11.99 18.60 -13.31
CA ARG A 66 10.86 19.36 -12.73
C ARG A 66 11.13 19.65 -11.24
N PRO A 67 12.21 20.36 -10.88
CA PRO A 67 12.55 20.64 -9.48
C PRO A 67 11.41 21.34 -8.71
N GLU A 68 10.58 22.12 -9.41
CA GLU A 68 9.41 22.79 -8.85
C GLU A 68 8.29 21.85 -8.40
N TRP A 69 8.31 20.58 -8.81
CA TRP A 69 7.37 19.55 -8.35
C TRP A 69 7.94 18.69 -7.21
N VAL A 70 9.17 18.94 -6.77
CA VAL A 70 9.83 18.12 -5.73
C VAL A 70 9.66 18.77 -4.36
N GLN A 71 8.95 18.10 -3.46
CA GLN A 71 8.84 18.44 -2.04
C GLN A 71 9.26 17.21 -1.19
N ASP A 72 8.53 16.91 -0.12
CA ASP A 72 8.66 15.65 0.63
C ASP A 72 8.19 14.43 -0.19
N VAL A 73 7.32 14.67 -1.17
CA VAL A 73 6.94 13.78 -2.28
C VAL A 73 6.90 14.60 -3.58
N HIS A 74 6.58 13.98 -4.72
CA HIS A 74 6.31 14.77 -5.92
C HIS A 74 4.91 15.38 -5.86
N VAL A 75 4.77 16.63 -6.28
CA VAL A 75 3.51 17.37 -6.30
C VAL A 75 3.23 17.78 -7.74
N VAL A 76 2.36 17.02 -8.41
CA VAL A 76 2.02 17.25 -9.83
C VAL A 76 0.90 18.29 -9.92
N PRO A 77 1.09 19.42 -10.65
CA PRO A 77 0.02 20.40 -10.86
C PRO A 77 -1.17 19.80 -11.64
N GLU A 78 -2.40 20.17 -11.30
CA GLU A 78 -3.59 19.65 -12.02
C GLU A 78 -3.58 20.01 -13.51
N SER A 79 -3.00 21.15 -13.88
CA SER A 79 -2.85 21.59 -15.28
C SER A 79 -1.96 20.67 -16.11
N GLU A 80 -1.08 19.91 -15.46
CA GLU A 80 -0.14 19.00 -16.12
C GLU A 80 -0.69 17.58 -16.25
N VAL A 81 -1.84 17.30 -15.66
CA VAL A 81 -2.49 15.99 -15.73
C VAL A 81 -3.32 15.88 -17.00
N LYS A 82 -2.83 15.06 -17.92
CA LYS A 82 -3.55 14.65 -19.14
C LYS A 82 -4.69 13.69 -18.83
N GLN A 83 -4.46 12.72 -17.93
CA GLN A 83 -5.46 11.73 -17.55
C GLN A 83 -5.22 11.17 -16.14
N VAL A 84 -6.31 10.92 -15.42
CA VAL A 84 -6.29 10.09 -14.20
C VAL A 84 -6.68 8.67 -14.57
N LEU A 85 -5.80 7.72 -14.29
CA LEU A 85 -6.03 6.29 -14.45
C LEU A 85 -6.50 5.72 -13.10
N ARG A 86 -7.70 5.14 -13.06
CA ARG A 86 -8.25 4.58 -11.82
C ARG A 86 -8.20 3.07 -11.85
N PRO A 87 -7.85 2.40 -10.73
CA PRO A 87 -7.80 0.94 -10.68
C PRO A 87 -9.10 0.25 -11.10
N SER A 88 -10.26 0.87 -10.86
CA SER A 88 -11.56 0.31 -11.25
C SER A 88 -11.77 0.24 -12.75
N ASP A 89 -11.14 1.15 -13.51
CA ASP A 89 -11.45 1.36 -14.92
C ASP A 89 -10.89 0.23 -15.79
N CYS A 90 -9.84 -0.46 -15.32
CA CYS A 90 -9.21 -1.57 -16.05
C CYS A 90 -9.88 -2.94 -15.79
N ILE A 91 -10.75 -3.08 -14.79
CA ILE A 91 -11.37 -4.38 -14.44
C ILE A 91 -12.15 -5.00 -15.61
N PRO A 92 -13.04 -4.28 -16.33
CA PRO A 92 -13.81 -4.88 -17.42
C PRO A 92 -12.94 -5.48 -18.53
N GLU A 93 -11.80 -4.85 -18.82
CA GLU A 93 -10.85 -5.34 -19.83
C GLU A 93 -10.00 -6.49 -19.27
N LEU A 94 -9.36 -6.29 -18.11
CA LEU A 94 -8.44 -7.26 -17.52
C LEU A 94 -9.10 -8.59 -17.18
N VAL A 95 -10.37 -8.60 -16.76
CA VAL A 95 -11.12 -9.85 -16.54
C VAL A 95 -11.24 -10.68 -17.83
N ASN A 96 -11.19 -10.04 -19.01
CA ASN A 96 -11.27 -10.72 -20.29
C ASN A 96 -9.90 -11.06 -20.88
N SER A 97 -8.86 -10.31 -20.57
CA SER A 97 -7.51 -10.46 -21.15
C SER A 97 -6.47 -11.12 -20.23
N ASP A 98 -6.65 -11.11 -18.90
CA ASP A 98 -5.70 -11.66 -17.93
C ASP A 98 -6.37 -12.72 -17.05
N SER A 99 -5.91 -13.97 -17.14
CA SER A 99 -6.47 -15.12 -16.40
C SER A 99 -6.31 -14.98 -14.88
N ARG A 100 -5.23 -14.35 -14.42
CA ARG A 100 -4.92 -14.14 -13.00
C ARG A 100 -5.92 -13.16 -12.39
N VAL A 101 -6.16 -12.04 -13.06
CA VAL A 101 -7.17 -11.05 -12.63
C VAL A 101 -8.57 -11.69 -12.65
N ARG A 102 -8.89 -12.45 -13.70
CA ARG A 102 -10.17 -13.18 -13.81
C ARG A 102 -10.38 -14.17 -12.65
N ALA A 103 -9.34 -14.88 -12.24
CA ALA A 103 -9.39 -15.83 -11.13
C ALA A 103 -9.68 -15.13 -9.80
N ILE A 104 -8.99 -14.03 -9.49
CA ILE A 104 -9.23 -13.22 -8.29
C ILE A 104 -10.66 -12.67 -8.31
N VAL A 105 -11.08 -12.04 -9.42
CA VAL A 105 -12.43 -11.48 -9.56
C VAL A 105 -13.50 -12.55 -9.38
N LYS A 106 -13.31 -13.77 -9.92
CA LYS A 106 -14.26 -14.87 -9.73
C LYS A 106 -14.45 -15.23 -8.26
N VAL A 107 -13.36 -15.31 -7.49
CA VAL A 107 -13.43 -15.58 -6.04
C VAL A 107 -14.20 -14.47 -5.33
N LEU A 108 -13.93 -13.21 -5.65
CA LEU A 108 -14.59 -12.07 -5.02
C LEU A 108 -16.07 -11.93 -5.44
N ASP A 109 -16.41 -12.21 -6.70
CA ASP A 109 -17.79 -12.26 -7.19
C ASP A 109 -18.60 -13.33 -6.43
N MET A 110 -18.03 -14.52 -6.21
CA MET A 110 -18.66 -15.59 -5.42
C MET A 110 -18.88 -15.21 -3.95
N ALA A 111 -18.01 -14.35 -3.41
CA ALA A 111 -18.15 -13.78 -2.06
C ALA A 111 -19.12 -12.57 -2.00
N GLY A 112 -19.74 -12.21 -3.13
CA GLY A 112 -20.70 -11.10 -3.21
C GLY A 112 -20.06 -9.72 -3.14
N ILE A 113 -18.76 -9.60 -3.46
CA ILE A 113 -18.09 -8.31 -3.53
C ILE A 113 -18.49 -7.62 -4.85
N PRO A 114 -19.00 -6.37 -4.81
CA PRO A 114 -19.35 -5.65 -6.03
C PRO A 114 -18.11 -5.35 -6.88
N ARG A 115 -18.19 -5.58 -8.20
CA ARG A 115 -17.11 -5.20 -9.13
C ARG A 115 -16.77 -3.72 -9.11
N THR A 116 -17.73 -2.85 -8.75
CA THR A 116 -17.50 -1.40 -8.56
C THR A 116 -16.56 -1.09 -7.40
N SER A 117 -16.37 -2.03 -6.47
CA SER A 117 -15.41 -1.92 -5.36
C SER A 117 -14.07 -2.57 -5.67
N MET A 118 -13.85 -3.11 -6.88
CA MET A 118 -12.61 -3.77 -7.28
C MET A 118 -11.76 -2.86 -8.18
N GLY A 119 -10.47 -3.15 -8.22
CA GLY A 119 -9.54 -2.53 -9.16
C GLY A 119 -8.23 -3.28 -9.26
N VAL A 120 -7.38 -2.89 -10.22
CA VAL A 120 -5.97 -3.31 -10.28
C VAL A 120 -5.11 -2.08 -10.47
N THR A 121 -4.03 -1.94 -9.70
CA THR A 121 -3.08 -0.81 -9.79
C THR A 121 -1.73 -1.24 -10.37
N GLY A 122 -0.69 -0.43 -10.19
CA GLY A 122 0.67 -0.78 -10.55
C GLY A 122 0.88 -0.83 -12.06
N SER A 123 1.69 -1.78 -12.51
CA SER A 123 2.04 -1.90 -13.93
C SER A 123 0.83 -2.25 -14.80
N MET A 124 -0.13 -3.03 -14.30
CA MET A 124 -1.35 -3.37 -15.04
C MET A 124 -2.25 -2.16 -15.29
N LEU A 125 -2.40 -1.26 -14.31
CA LEU A 125 -3.15 0.00 -14.50
C LEU A 125 -2.49 0.91 -15.53
N ALA A 126 -1.16 0.93 -15.54
CA ALA A 126 -0.38 1.69 -16.51
C ALA A 126 -0.35 1.04 -17.91
N GLY A 127 -0.80 -0.21 -18.06
CA GLY A 127 -0.61 -1.00 -19.29
C GLY A 127 0.85 -1.37 -19.57
N LEU A 128 1.72 -1.29 -18.55
CA LEU A 128 3.17 -1.52 -18.62
C LEU A 128 3.59 -2.80 -17.88
N GLN A 129 2.66 -3.74 -17.71
CA GLN A 129 2.93 -5.06 -17.15
C GLN A 129 3.75 -5.92 -18.12
N ASN A 130 4.48 -6.86 -17.55
CA ASN A 130 5.22 -7.90 -18.25
C ASN A 130 5.05 -9.22 -17.50
N GLU A 131 5.68 -10.29 -17.97
CA GLU A 131 5.60 -11.63 -17.36
C GLU A 131 6.04 -11.66 -15.89
N SER A 132 6.96 -10.78 -15.48
CA SER A 132 7.43 -10.67 -14.10
C SER A 132 6.62 -9.72 -13.22
N SER A 133 5.48 -9.21 -13.70
CA SER A 133 4.62 -8.32 -12.94
C SER A 133 3.71 -9.09 -11.99
N ASP A 134 3.77 -8.68 -10.72
CA ASP A 134 2.83 -9.06 -9.68
C ASP A 134 1.42 -8.50 -9.99
N VAL A 135 0.40 -9.03 -9.33
CA VAL A 135 -0.97 -8.47 -9.39
C VAL A 135 -1.23 -7.62 -8.14
N ASP A 136 -1.23 -6.30 -8.30
CA ASP A 136 -1.60 -5.36 -7.24
C ASP A 136 -3.12 -5.13 -7.26
N PHE A 137 -3.89 -6.06 -6.67
CA PHE A 137 -5.34 -6.02 -6.68
C PHE A 137 -5.88 -5.06 -5.61
N VAL A 138 -6.78 -4.16 -5.98
CA VAL A 138 -7.37 -3.14 -5.09
C VAL A 138 -8.81 -3.55 -4.74
N VAL A 139 -9.17 -3.42 -3.46
CA VAL A 139 -10.57 -3.40 -3.04
C VAL A 139 -10.84 -2.18 -2.18
N TYR A 140 -11.91 -1.45 -2.50
CA TYR A 140 -12.23 -0.19 -1.86
C TYR A 140 -13.07 -0.37 -0.58
N GLY A 141 -12.65 0.36 0.46
CA GLY A 141 -13.33 0.56 1.73
C GLY A 141 -13.71 -0.72 2.46
N PRO A 142 -14.88 -0.77 3.12
CA PRO A 142 -15.25 -1.89 3.98
C PRO A 142 -15.32 -3.26 3.27
N MET A 143 -15.52 -3.28 1.94
CA MET A 143 -15.54 -4.53 1.17
C MET A 143 -14.19 -5.25 1.16
N TRP A 144 -13.10 -4.52 1.40
CA TRP A 144 -11.76 -5.10 1.43
C TRP A 144 -11.61 -6.19 2.50
N PHE A 145 -12.21 -6.03 3.68
CA PHE A 145 -12.13 -7.04 4.74
C PHE A 145 -12.84 -8.34 4.34
N ARG A 146 -14.01 -8.23 3.71
CA ARG A 146 -14.72 -9.40 3.16
C ARG A 146 -13.95 -10.05 2.01
N ALA A 147 -13.33 -9.25 1.14
CA ALA A 147 -12.49 -9.75 0.07
C ALA A 147 -11.26 -10.51 0.59
N ARG A 148 -10.59 -9.98 1.62
CA ARG A 148 -9.46 -10.63 2.30
C ARG A 148 -9.87 -11.98 2.89
N ASP A 149 -11.00 -12.03 3.58
CA ASP A 149 -11.52 -13.26 4.17
C ASP A 149 -11.89 -14.29 3.09
N ALA A 150 -12.47 -13.84 1.97
CA ALA A 150 -12.77 -14.67 0.81
C ALA A 150 -11.50 -15.26 0.17
N ILE A 151 -10.45 -14.44 0.01
CA ILE A 151 -9.15 -14.91 -0.49
C ILE A 151 -8.54 -15.94 0.46
N THR A 152 -8.58 -15.68 1.76
CA THR A 152 -8.07 -16.62 2.78
C THR A 152 -8.85 -17.93 2.80
N ALA A 153 -10.16 -17.90 2.56
CA ALA A 153 -10.97 -19.09 2.40
C ALA A 153 -10.66 -19.84 1.09
N ALA A 154 -10.45 -19.12 -0.01
CA ALA A 154 -10.15 -19.70 -1.31
C ALA A 154 -8.84 -20.49 -1.32
N LYS A 155 -7.81 -20.02 -0.61
CA LYS A 155 -6.53 -20.72 -0.45
C LYS A 155 -6.62 -22.11 0.20
N LYS A 156 -7.70 -22.38 0.92
CA LYS A 156 -7.95 -23.66 1.60
C LYS A 156 -8.69 -24.68 0.72
N GLN A 157 -9.08 -24.27 -0.48
CA GLN A 157 -9.83 -25.09 -1.44
C GLN A 157 -8.94 -25.39 -2.63
N GLU A 158 -9.27 -26.45 -3.38
CA GLU A 158 -8.67 -26.68 -4.68
C GLU A 158 -9.10 -25.55 -5.64
N GLY A 159 -8.14 -24.85 -6.23
CA GLY A 159 -8.42 -23.71 -7.09
C GLY A 159 -7.17 -22.92 -7.46
N PRO A 160 -7.35 -21.81 -8.19
CA PRO A 160 -6.24 -21.03 -8.74
C PRO A 160 -5.60 -20.08 -7.72
N ILE A 161 -6.17 -19.92 -6.52
CA ILE A 161 -5.63 -19.04 -5.47
C ILE A 161 -4.93 -19.91 -4.44
N GLU A 162 -3.63 -19.66 -4.25
CA GLU A 162 -2.74 -20.51 -3.47
C GLU A 162 -2.03 -19.70 -2.36
N GLU A 163 -1.47 -20.43 -1.41
CA GLU A 163 -0.57 -19.86 -0.41
C GLU A 163 0.77 -19.43 -1.04
N ILE A 164 1.45 -18.53 -0.34
CA ILE A 164 2.80 -18.09 -0.71
C ILE A 164 3.80 -19.11 -0.20
N ASP A 165 4.71 -19.54 -1.08
CA ASP A 165 5.81 -20.44 -0.72
C ASP A 165 6.92 -19.73 0.10
N GLU A 166 7.79 -20.52 0.72
CA GLU A 166 8.86 -19.99 1.57
C GLU A 166 9.83 -19.09 0.80
N ASP A 167 10.17 -19.44 -0.45
CA ASP A 167 11.10 -18.66 -1.27
C ASP A 167 10.57 -17.25 -1.56
N MET A 168 9.28 -17.16 -1.86
CA MET A 168 8.59 -15.89 -2.06
C MET A 168 8.49 -15.11 -0.74
N TRP A 169 8.18 -15.76 0.40
CA TRP A 169 8.20 -15.10 1.71
C TRP A 169 9.57 -14.51 2.05
N GLN A 170 10.63 -15.27 1.80
CA GLN A 170 12.01 -14.84 1.97
C GLN A 170 12.34 -13.64 1.06
N ARG A 171 11.84 -13.64 -0.18
CA ARG A 171 11.97 -12.49 -1.10
C ARG A 171 11.24 -11.25 -0.59
N ILE A 172 10.02 -11.41 -0.07
CA ILE A 172 9.23 -10.31 0.52
C ILE A 172 10.00 -9.75 1.73
N TYR A 173 10.45 -10.60 2.64
CA TYR A 173 11.22 -10.20 3.83
C TYR A 173 12.46 -9.38 3.47
N ARG A 174 13.29 -9.88 2.54
CA ARG A 174 14.50 -9.17 2.07
C ARG A 174 14.20 -7.83 1.42
N LYS A 175 13.05 -7.69 0.75
CA LYS A 175 12.61 -6.42 0.13
C LYS A 175 12.11 -5.42 1.18
N ARG A 176 11.53 -5.90 2.29
CA ARG A 176 10.96 -5.06 3.35
C ARG A 176 12.00 -4.56 4.36
N ILE A 177 13.11 -5.31 4.53
CA ILE A 177 14.20 -5.01 5.47
C ILE A 177 13.63 -4.61 6.85
N PRO A 178 12.80 -5.45 7.47
CA PRO A 178 12.17 -5.11 8.75
C PRO A 178 13.18 -5.18 9.92
N GLU A 179 12.82 -4.58 11.05
CA GLU A 179 13.60 -4.65 12.30
C GLU A 179 13.31 -5.93 13.12
N ILE A 180 12.34 -6.72 12.68
CA ILE A 180 11.95 -7.99 13.31
C ILE A 180 12.56 -9.18 12.57
N SER A 181 12.73 -10.30 13.26
CA SER A 181 13.28 -11.54 12.67
C SER A 181 12.38 -12.10 11.56
N PHE A 182 12.89 -13.02 10.74
CA PHE A 182 12.08 -13.70 9.73
C PHE A 182 10.94 -14.50 10.38
N ASP A 183 11.21 -15.18 11.50
CA ASP A 183 10.20 -15.97 12.22
C ASP A 183 9.07 -15.07 12.75
N GLU A 184 9.42 -13.97 13.41
CA GLU A 184 8.44 -12.99 13.91
C GLU A 184 7.67 -12.34 12.76
N PHE A 185 8.35 -12.01 11.67
CA PHE A 185 7.74 -11.50 10.44
C PHE A 185 6.71 -12.49 9.90
N MET A 186 7.03 -13.77 9.82
CA MET A 186 6.11 -14.81 9.36
C MET A 186 4.90 -14.99 10.28
N LEU A 187 5.08 -14.92 11.60
CA LEU A 187 3.96 -14.96 12.55
C LEU A 187 2.97 -13.82 12.31
N HIS A 188 3.47 -12.61 12.04
CA HIS A 188 2.61 -11.47 11.74
C HIS A 188 2.01 -11.52 10.35
N GLU A 189 2.79 -11.85 9.32
CA GLU A 189 2.34 -11.83 7.93
C GLU A 189 1.33 -12.93 7.59
N SER A 190 1.53 -14.14 8.12
CA SER A 190 0.66 -15.30 7.84
C SER A 190 -0.80 -15.06 8.26
N ARG A 191 -1.05 -14.25 9.29
CA ARG A 191 -2.40 -13.94 9.75
C ARG A 191 -3.08 -12.76 9.03
N LYS A 192 -2.37 -12.02 8.18
CA LYS A 192 -2.91 -10.82 7.51
C LYS A 192 -3.85 -11.16 6.36
N GLY A 193 -3.70 -12.33 5.74
CA GLY A 193 -4.64 -12.85 4.73
C GLY A 193 -4.78 -12.01 3.45
N ASN A 194 -3.95 -10.98 3.26
CA ASN A 194 -4.07 -10.01 2.17
C ASN A 194 -3.08 -10.23 1.02
N ARG A 195 -2.47 -11.41 0.93
CA ARG A 195 -1.51 -11.77 -0.12
C ARG A 195 -1.70 -13.21 -0.53
N GLY A 196 -1.33 -13.58 -1.74
CA GLY A 196 -1.40 -14.96 -2.21
C GLY A 196 -0.64 -15.18 -3.50
N MET A 197 -0.76 -16.38 -4.04
CA MET A 197 -0.33 -16.72 -5.40
C MET A 197 -1.56 -16.99 -6.26
N VAL A 198 -1.49 -16.61 -7.53
CA VAL A 198 -2.50 -16.93 -8.55
C VAL A 198 -1.81 -17.37 -9.82
N GLU A 199 -2.02 -18.62 -10.24
CA GLU A 199 -1.37 -19.19 -11.44
C GLU A 199 0.16 -18.98 -11.43
N GLY A 200 0.81 -19.20 -10.28
CA GLY A 200 2.25 -18.98 -10.10
C GLY A 200 2.70 -17.51 -9.99
N THR A 201 1.77 -16.54 -10.01
CA THR A 201 2.07 -15.10 -9.86
C THR A 201 1.71 -14.60 -8.47
N TYR A 202 2.60 -13.85 -7.83
CA TYR A 202 2.33 -13.19 -6.55
C TYR A 202 1.29 -12.06 -6.70
N PHE A 203 0.38 -11.96 -5.74
CA PHE A 203 -0.55 -10.84 -5.66
C PHE A 203 -0.70 -10.28 -4.24
N ASP A 204 -0.88 -8.96 -4.17
CA ASP A 204 -1.30 -8.23 -2.97
C ASP A 204 -2.78 -7.84 -3.12
N LEU A 205 -3.55 -7.95 -2.04
CA LEU A 205 -4.87 -7.36 -1.89
C LEU A 205 -4.74 -6.04 -1.12
N LEU A 206 -4.79 -4.93 -1.84
CA LEU A 206 -4.53 -3.59 -1.35
C LEU A 206 -5.83 -2.89 -0.92
N PHE A 207 -5.80 -2.32 0.29
CA PHE A 207 -6.88 -1.49 0.81
C PHE A 207 -6.74 -0.07 0.29
N VAL A 208 -7.86 0.53 -0.11
CA VAL A 208 -7.99 1.96 -0.41
C VAL A 208 -9.32 2.44 0.14
N ARG A 209 -9.35 3.60 0.79
CA ARG A 209 -10.59 4.17 1.33
C ARG A 209 -11.64 4.42 0.26
N GLU A 210 -12.91 4.24 0.65
CA GLU A 210 -14.03 4.79 -0.11
C GLU A 210 -14.12 6.31 0.04
N TRP A 211 -14.79 6.95 -0.91
CA TRP A 211 -14.84 8.42 -0.97
C TRP A 211 -15.45 9.08 0.26
N ASP A 212 -16.38 8.42 0.93
CA ASP A 212 -17.01 8.88 2.17
C ASP A 212 -16.14 8.67 3.42
N GLN A 213 -15.10 7.82 3.33
CA GLN A 213 -14.07 7.61 4.35
C GLN A 213 -12.90 8.61 4.24
N ILE A 214 -12.81 9.34 3.13
CA ILE A 214 -11.81 10.39 2.89
C ILE A 214 -12.41 11.73 3.32
N LYS A 215 -12.26 12.04 4.62
CA LYS A 215 -12.88 13.24 5.23
C LYS A 215 -11.91 14.40 5.34
N GLU A 216 -10.85 14.23 6.10
CA GLU A 216 -9.93 15.31 6.46
C GLU A 216 -8.46 14.92 6.24
N PRO A 217 -7.62 15.86 5.79
CA PRO A 217 -6.21 15.61 5.58
C PRO A 217 -5.52 15.22 6.88
N LEU A 218 -4.64 14.23 6.76
CA LEU A 218 -3.70 13.95 7.84
C LEU A 218 -2.65 15.08 7.87
N GLN A 219 -2.86 16.06 8.74
CA GLN A 219 -1.93 17.17 8.88
C GLN A 219 -0.59 16.67 9.46
N ARG A 220 0.51 17.27 8.99
CA ARG A 220 1.86 16.97 9.43
C ARG A 220 2.20 17.84 10.64
N GLY A 221 2.50 17.19 11.76
CA GLY A 221 3.06 17.83 12.95
C GLY A 221 4.58 17.91 12.93
N LYS A 222 5.15 18.29 14.07
CA LYS A 222 6.60 18.40 14.29
C LYS A 222 7.15 17.11 14.89
N ASP A 223 8.14 16.53 14.24
CA ASP A 223 8.91 15.41 14.80
C ASP A 223 9.73 15.88 16.01
N THR A 224 9.70 15.11 17.10
CA THR A 224 10.36 15.48 18.36
C THR A 224 11.40 14.44 18.78
N VAL A 225 10.97 13.28 19.29
CA VAL A 225 11.83 12.29 19.92
C VAL A 225 11.45 10.88 19.47
N LYS A 226 12.41 9.95 19.46
CA LYS A 226 12.09 8.53 19.32
C LYS A 226 11.57 7.98 20.65
N MET A 227 10.40 7.34 20.61
CA MET A 227 9.76 6.75 21.77
C MET A 227 9.40 5.29 21.49
N LYS A 228 9.48 4.45 22.51
CA LYS A 228 8.92 3.11 22.53
C LYS A 228 7.73 3.11 23.47
N ILE A 229 6.60 2.58 23.04
CA ILE A 229 5.38 2.46 23.83
C ILE A 229 4.88 1.02 23.84
N GLU A 230 4.15 0.68 24.89
CA GLU A 230 3.25 -0.47 24.92
C GLU A 230 1.83 0.04 25.12
N ALA A 231 0.89 -0.37 24.27
CA ALA A 231 -0.47 0.15 24.32
C ALA A 231 -1.48 -0.83 23.73
N GLU A 232 -2.71 -0.82 24.25
CA GLU A 232 -3.82 -1.57 23.67
C GLU A 232 -4.35 -0.86 22.42
N VAL A 233 -4.53 -1.61 21.32
CA VAL A 233 -5.16 -1.10 20.11
C VAL A 233 -6.69 -1.05 20.32
N LYS A 234 -7.28 0.14 20.25
CA LYS A 234 -8.73 0.35 20.37
C LYS A 234 -9.46 0.33 19.03
N ASN A 235 -8.79 0.72 17.94
CA ASN A 235 -9.35 0.69 16.59
C ASN A 235 -8.26 0.45 15.54
N ALA A 236 -8.59 -0.33 14.52
CA ALA A 236 -7.69 -0.75 13.44
C ALA A 236 -8.39 -0.73 12.06
N ASP A 237 -9.45 0.08 11.88
CA ASP A 237 -10.26 0.08 10.64
C ASP A 237 -9.47 0.52 9.41
N PHE A 238 -8.39 1.28 9.63
CA PHE A 238 -7.46 1.73 8.59
C PHE A 238 -6.05 1.12 8.78
N ALA A 239 -5.95 -0.05 9.43
CA ALA A 239 -4.67 -0.73 9.64
C ALA A 239 -4.01 -1.22 8.33
N PHE A 240 -4.76 -1.39 7.25
CA PHE A 240 -4.22 -1.76 5.93
C PHE A 240 -4.07 -0.57 4.96
N ASP A 241 -4.42 0.63 5.43
CA ASP A 241 -4.31 1.85 4.64
C ASP A 241 -2.87 2.36 4.57
N SER A 242 -2.65 3.45 3.83
CA SER A 242 -1.36 4.14 3.76
C SER A 242 -1.51 5.64 4.10
N PRO A 243 -0.96 6.10 5.24
CA PRO A 243 -0.35 5.31 6.30
C PRO A 243 -1.37 4.38 6.98
N SER A 244 -0.88 3.27 7.52
CA SER A 244 -1.68 2.41 8.40
C SER A 244 -1.94 3.14 9.70
N PHE A 245 -3.15 3.02 10.24
CA PHE A 245 -3.58 3.76 11.43
C PHE A 245 -4.07 2.81 12.53
N TYR A 246 -3.56 3.01 13.74
CA TYR A 246 -3.95 2.29 14.94
C TYR A 246 -4.30 3.28 16.04
N LYS A 247 -5.58 3.34 16.43
CA LYS A 247 -5.97 4.06 17.64
C LYS A 247 -5.50 3.27 18.84
N VAL A 248 -4.83 3.89 19.79
CA VAL A 248 -4.30 3.22 20.98
C VAL A 248 -4.81 3.87 22.27
N GLU A 249 -4.80 3.10 23.35
CA GLU A 249 -4.97 3.61 24.72
C GLU A 249 -3.58 3.79 25.36
N HIS A 250 -3.14 5.04 25.44
CA HIS A 250 -1.85 5.44 26.01
C HIS A 250 -1.95 6.88 26.56
N ASP A 251 -1.26 7.16 27.66
CA ASP A 251 -1.36 8.46 28.37
C ASP A 251 -0.94 9.66 27.50
N GLU A 252 0.07 9.47 26.67
CA GLU A 252 0.63 10.54 25.83
C GLU A 252 0.31 10.42 24.34
N ILE A 253 0.06 9.20 23.83
CA ILE A 253 0.07 8.94 22.38
C ILE A 253 -1.35 8.62 21.94
N ASP A 254 -1.91 9.47 21.08
CA ASP A 254 -3.29 9.33 20.61
C ASP A 254 -3.47 8.13 19.68
N HIS A 255 -2.53 7.92 18.76
CA HIS A 255 -2.54 6.85 17.77
C HIS A 255 -1.13 6.59 17.21
N VAL A 256 -0.97 5.43 16.58
CA VAL A 256 0.23 5.03 15.85
C VAL A 256 -0.06 5.07 14.35
N LEU A 257 0.83 5.70 13.58
CA LEU A 257 0.84 5.69 12.12
C LEU A 257 1.99 4.84 11.61
N SER A 258 1.77 4.04 10.57
CA SER A 258 2.84 3.36 9.84
C SER A 258 2.86 3.75 8.36
N TYR A 259 3.92 4.40 7.92
CA TYR A 259 4.18 4.67 6.50
C TYR A 259 4.87 3.51 5.78
N THR A 260 5.29 2.47 6.51
CA THR A 260 5.80 1.23 5.91
C THR A 260 4.72 0.17 5.80
N HIS A 261 4.66 -0.47 4.62
CA HIS A 261 3.78 -1.61 4.38
C HIS A 261 4.13 -2.85 5.19
N THR A 262 5.34 -2.91 5.78
CA THR A 262 5.74 -4.01 6.68
C THR A 262 4.77 -4.15 7.85
N TYR A 263 4.37 -3.03 8.46
CA TYR A 263 3.51 -3.03 9.63
C TYR A 263 2.05 -2.69 9.30
N ALA A 264 1.66 -2.78 8.03
CA ALA A 264 0.25 -2.73 7.66
C ALA A 264 -0.45 -4.01 8.15
N GLY A 265 -1.62 -3.88 8.78
CA GLY A 265 -2.38 -5.00 9.34
C GLY A 265 -1.71 -5.68 10.55
N GLN A 266 -0.75 -5.04 11.21
CA GLN A 266 0.09 -5.66 12.23
C GLN A 266 -0.66 -6.13 13.48
N ALA A 267 -1.69 -5.41 13.89
CA ALA A 267 -2.44 -5.66 15.13
C ALA A 267 -3.96 -5.52 14.93
N LEU A 268 -4.72 -6.19 15.79
CA LEU A 268 -6.19 -6.14 15.84
C LEU A 268 -6.67 -5.35 17.08
N PRO A 269 -7.92 -4.86 17.08
CA PRO A 269 -8.51 -4.26 18.27
C PRO A 269 -8.49 -5.23 19.46
N GLY A 270 -8.11 -4.73 20.63
CA GLY A 270 -7.93 -5.49 21.87
C GLY A 270 -6.53 -6.10 22.07
N GLU A 271 -5.65 -6.05 21.06
CA GLU A 271 -4.28 -6.53 21.21
C GLU A 271 -3.36 -5.45 21.80
N ILE A 272 -2.43 -5.89 22.66
CA ILE A 272 -1.33 -5.05 23.13
C ILE A 272 -0.23 -5.05 22.06
N ILE A 273 0.17 -3.85 21.64
CA ILE A 273 1.32 -3.66 20.75
C ILE A 273 2.50 -3.09 21.51
N GLU A 274 3.71 -3.48 21.12
CA GLU A 274 4.91 -2.68 21.33
C GLU A 274 5.22 -1.95 20.02
N ALA A 275 5.31 -0.63 20.08
CA ALA A 275 5.68 0.18 18.93
C ALA A 275 6.84 1.11 19.28
N ARG A 276 7.79 1.24 18.35
CA ARG A 276 8.86 2.23 18.43
C ARG A 276 8.90 3.06 17.16
N GLY A 277 8.87 4.37 17.34
CA GLY A 277 8.83 5.33 16.24
C GLY A 277 9.25 6.72 16.69
N VAL A 278 8.97 7.71 15.86
CA VAL A 278 9.18 9.13 16.17
C VAL A 278 7.86 9.73 16.65
N VAL A 279 7.88 10.41 17.79
CA VAL A 279 6.74 11.19 18.28
C VAL A 279 6.59 12.43 17.43
N GLU A 280 5.39 12.61 16.90
CA GLU A 280 5.00 13.79 16.14
C GLU A 280 3.96 14.60 16.94
N GLU A 281 4.25 15.87 17.19
CA GLU A 281 3.39 16.81 17.90
C GLU A 281 2.58 17.66 16.92
N PHE A 282 1.25 17.62 17.06
CA PHE A 282 0.31 18.42 16.28
C PHE A 282 -0.71 19.10 17.20
N GLY A 283 -0.52 20.39 17.47
CA GLY A 283 -1.28 21.09 18.50
C GLY A 283 -1.05 20.44 19.87
N ASP A 284 -2.14 20.11 20.56
CA ASP A 284 -2.09 19.40 21.86
C ASP A 284 -2.05 17.86 21.71
N MET A 285 -2.10 17.34 20.47
CA MET A 285 -2.06 15.92 20.19
C MET A 285 -0.63 15.45 19.93
N LYS A 286 -0.26 14.30 20.49
CA LYS A 286 0.93 13.54 20.07
C LYS A 286 0.51 12.24 19.40
N ARG A 287 1.23 11.85 18.36
CA ARG A 287 1.11 10.54 17.70
C ARG A 287 2.48 9.91 17.51
N LEU A 288 2.52 8.58 17.40
CA LEU A 288 3.77 7.87 17.11
C LEU A 288 3.81 7.50 15.62
N VAL A 289 4.87 7.89 14.92
CA VAL A 289 5.07 7.62 13.50
C VAL A 289 6.16 6.56 13.32
N VAL A 290 5.81 5.48 12.63
CA VAL A 290 6.70 4.39 12.22
C VAL A 290 6.86 4.43 10.71
N GLY A 291 8.09 4.23 10.21
CA GLY A 291 8.37 4.39 8.79
C GLY A 291 8.78 5.82 8.42
N THR A 292 9.51 6.52 9.28
CA THR A 292 9.94 7.92 9.02
C THR A 292 11.00 8.05 7.92
N SER A 293 11.55 6.93 7.47
CA SER A 293 12.43 6.84 6.31
C SER A 293 12.12 5.58 5.49
N ARG A 294 12.73 5.47 4.31
CA ARG A 294 12.57 4.30 3.42
C ARG A 294 13.03 2.99 4.07
N GLU A 295 14.08 3.06 4.88
CA GLU A 295 14.62 1.96 5.68
C GLU A 295 14.59 2.42 7.14
N PRO A 296 13.43 2.32 7.82
CA PRO A 296 13.19 2.97 9.09
C PRO A 296 13.89 2.24 10.24
N LYS A 297 15.23 2.39 10.30
CA LYS A 297 16.07 1.69 11.25
C LYS A 297 15.67 2.01 12.69
N GLY A 298 15.47 0.94 13.45
CA GLY A 298 14.99 0.97 14.82
C GLY A 298 13.53 1.43 14.97
N GLU A 299 12.68 1.26 13.95
CA GLU A 299 11.25 1.54 14.06
C GLU A 299 10.43 0.27 13.76
N TRP A 300 9.47 -0.02 14.64
CA TRP A 300 8.67 -1.23 14.53
C TRP A 300 7.28 -1.09 15.15
N ILE A 301 6.41 -2.01 14.75
CA ILE A 301 5.17 -2.35 15.45
C ILE A 301 5.16 -3.87 15.54
N ARG A 302 4.94 -4.41 16.74
CA ARG A 302 4.69 -5.84 16.95
C ARG A 302 3.54 -6.03 17.92
N SER A 303 2.70 -7.04 17.66
CA SER A 303 1.59 -7.38 18.55
C SER A 303 2.07 -8.37 19.60
N LEU A 304 2.31 -7.89 20.82
CA LEU A 304 2.77 -8.72 21.94
C LEU A 304 1.75 -9.81 22.26
N THR A 305 0.46 -9.46 22.26
CA THR A 305 -0.64 -10.42 22.47
C THR A 305 -0.61 -11.54 21.44
N TRP A 306 -0.34 -11.24 20.17
CA TRP A 306 -0.26 -12.26 19.14
C TRP A 306 0.98 -13.14 19.29
N LEU A 307 2.14 -12.53 19.57
CA LEU A 307 3.39 -13.27 19.75
C LEU A 307 3.32 -14.22 20.96
N GLU A 308 2.72 -13.78 22.07
CA GLU A 308 2.46 -14.63 23.24
C GLU A 308 1.51 -15.78 22.89
N LYS A 309 0.42 -15.48 22.16
CA LYS A 309 -0.52 -16.52 21.69
C LYS A 309 0.15 -17.56 20.77
N CYS A 310 1.16 -17.16 20.02
CA CYS A 310 1.98 -18.06 19.19
C CYS A 310 3.05 -18.81 19.99
N GLY A 311 3.26 -18.50 21.27
CA GLY A 311 4.34 -19.03 22.09
C GLY A 311 5.73 -18.55 21.66
N TYR A 312 5.81 -17.40 21.00
CA TYR A 312 7.07 -16.80 20.54
C TYR A 312 7.76 -15.98 21.64
N ILE A 313 6.95 -15.34 22.49
CA ILE A 313 7.36 -14.63 23.71
C ILE A 313 6.57 -15.14 24.90
#